data_AF-A0AAX1D5C8-F1
#
_entry.id   AF-A0AAX1D5C8-F1
#
_cell.length_a   1.000
_cell.length_b   1.000
_cell.length_c   1.000
_cell.angle_alpha   90.00
_cell.angle_beta   90.00
_cell.angle_gamma   90.00
#
_symmetry.space_group_name_H-M   'P 1'
#
loop_
_entity.id
_entity.type
_entity.pdbx_description
1 polymer ?
#
loop_
_entity_poly.entity_id
_entity_poly.type
_entity_poly.pdbx_seq_one_letter_code
_entity_poly.pdbx_strand_id
1 'polypeptide(L)' 'MNPSFADLTELPEPEDAQRAFRTSDSPCVAVCSTLFDDICRGCGRTAMEVANWVFMTEEEKREVWTRIKAQGYPRRNN' A
#
# COMPACT_ATOMS: atom_id res chain seq x y z
N MET A 1 -15.45 8.30 28.49
CA MET A 1 -15.07 9.14 27.34
C MET A 1 -14.51 8.24 26.25
N ASN A 2 -15.41 7.48 25.65
CA ASN A 2 -15.16 6.63 24.50
C ASN A 2 -16.23 7.09 23.51
N PRO A 3 -15.89 7.64 22.34
CA PRO A 3 -16.94 8.04 21.42
C PRO A 3 -17.71 6.78 21.08
N SER A 4 -19.02 6.89 21.30
CA SER A 4 -20.02 5.90 21.01
C SER A 4 -19.69 5.18 19.71
N PHE A 5 -19.61 3.86 19.80
CA PHE A 5 -19.79 2.92 18.71
C PHE A 5 -20.76 3.52 17.70
N ALA A 6 -20.26 3.90 16.53
CA ALA A 6 -21.07 4.53 15.50
C ALA A 6 -22.26 3.63 15.17
N ASP A 7 -23.41 4.26 15.05
CA ASP A 7 -24.71 3.67 14.75
C ASP A 7 -24.63 2.83 13.47
N LEU A 8 -25.04 1.56 13.53
CA LEU A 8 -24.96 0.61 12.41
C LEU A 8 -26.04 0.86 11.33
N THR A 9 -26.67 2.04 11.34
CA THR A 9 -27.69 2.48 10.37
C THR A 9 -27.16 3.45 9.32
N GLU A 10 -25.94 3.99 9.46
CA GLU A 10 -25.24 4.69 8.38
C GLU A 10 -24.38 3.69 7.60
N LEU A 11 -25.01 2.99 6.66
CA LEU A 11 -24.28 2.34 5.58
C LEU A 11 -23.51 3.44 4.82
N PRO A 12 -22.19 3.33 4.63
CA PRO A 12 -21.44 4.33 3.89
C PRO A 12 -22.05 4.46 2.49
N GLU A 13 -22.35 5.69 2.07
CA GLU A 13 -22.91 5.98 0.76
C GLU A 13 -22.05 5.31 -0.34
N PRO A 14 -22.65 4.80 -1.44
CA PRO A 14 -21.94 4.02 -2.46
C PRO A 14 -20.75 4.75 -3.10
N GLU A 15 -20.71 6.07 -3.01
CA GLU A 15 -19.58 6.91 -3.43
C GLU A 15 -18.33 6.74 -2.55
N ASP A 16 -18.48 6.53 -1.25
CA ASP A 16 -17.36 6.29 -0.32
C ASP A 16 -16.78 4.89 -0.45
N ALA A 17 -17.60 3.90 -0.81
CA ALA A 17 -17.16 2.55 -1.13
C ALA A 17 -16.25 2.52 -2.37
N GLN A 18 -16.41 3.49 -3.28
CA GLN A 18 -15.55 3.65 -4.45
C GLN A 18 -14.13 4.12 -4.09
N ARG A 19 -13.95 4.72 -2.90
CA ARG A 19 -12.66 5.09 -2.30
C ARG A 19 -12.02 3.94 -1.51
N ALA A 20 -12.55 2.72 -1.61
CA ALA A 20 -11.87 1.53 -1.14
C ALA A 20 -10.56 1.40 -1.93
N PHE A 21 -9.42 1.46 -1.23
CA PHE A 21 -8.07 1.30 -1.76
C PHE A 21 -8.04 0.26 -2.87
N ARG A 22 -7.92 0.72 -4.13
CA ARG A 22 -7.77 -0.21 -5.23
C ARG A 22 -6.42 -0.89 -5.04
N THR A 23 -6.36 -2.20 -5.29
CA THR A 23 -5.11 -2.97 -5.26
C THR A 23 -4.03 -2.36 -6.19
N SER A 24 -4.40 -1.46 -7.11
CA SER A 24 -3.50 -0.71 -8.00
C SER A 24 -2.67 0.38 -7.32
N ASP A 25 -3.04 0.85 -6.13
CA ASP A 25 -2.48 2.11 -5.61
C ASP A 25 -1.19 1.91 -4.80
N SER A 26 -0.91 0.69 -4.37
CA SER A 26 0.30 0.35 -3.60
C SER A 26 0.78 -1.06 -3.94
N PRO A 27 2.09 -1.27 -4.21
CA PRO A 27 2.62 -2.59 -4.52
C PRO A 27 2.70 -3.53 -3.30
N CYS A 28 2.18 -3.13 -2.14
CA CYS A 28 2.25 -3.90 -0.91
C CYS A 28 1.48 -5.23 -1.01
N VAL A 29 2.08 -6.31 -0.51
CA VAL A 29 1.46 -7.64 -0.42
C VAL A 29 1.18 -8.06 1.02
N ALA A 30 1.09 -7.08 1.94
CA ALA A 30 0.89 -7.28 3.38
C ALA A 30 1.98 -8.12 4.08
N VAL A 31 3.14 -8.30 3.44
CA VAL A 31 4.34 -8.92 4.02
C VAL A 31 5.50 -7.95 3.83
N CYS A 32 6.21 -7.65 4.92
CA CYS A 32 7.38 -6.78 4.88
C CYS A 32 8.58 -7.48 5.51
N SER A 33 9.71 -7.47 4.80
CA SER A 33 10.97 -8.02 5.28
C SER A 33 12.03 -6.95 5.55
N THR A 34 11.70 -5.66 5.37
CA THR A 34 12.68 -4.57 5.48
C THR A 34 13.20 -4.29 6.88
N LEU A 35 12.69 -5.04 7.88
CA LEU A 35 13.29 -5.05 9.21
C LEU A 35 14.67 -5.73 9.21
N PHE A 36 14.89 -6.65 8.27
CA PHE A 36 16.11 -7.47 8.17
C PHE A 36 16.75 -7.46 6.77
N ASP A 37 16.06 -6.92 5.75
CA ASP A 37 16.55 -6.77 4.39
C ASP A 37 16.53 -5.30 3.94
N ASP A 38 17.43 -4.91 3.03
CA ASP A 38 17.39 -3.56 2.44
C ASP A 38 16.19 -3.36 1.48
N ILE A 39 15.75 -4.46 0.84
CA ILE A 39 14.63 -4.49 -0.11
C ILE A 39 13.61 -5.52 0.36
N CYS A 40 12.34 -5.10 0.41
CA CYS A 40 11.23 -5.96 0.77
C CYS A 40 11.08 -7.12 -0.23
N ARG A 41 11.20 -8.37 0.23
CA ARG A 41 11.04 -9.57 -0.62
C ARG A 41 9.61 -9.77 -1.15
N GLY A 42 8.62 -9.10 -0.56
CA GLY A 42 7.23 -9.12 -1.03
C GLY A 42 6.98 -8.08 -2.13
N CYS A 43 7.17 -6.80 -1.81
CA CYS A 43 6.79 -5.70 -2.71
C CYS A 43 7.94 -5.06 -3.51
N GLY A 44 9.20 -5.39 -3.22
CA GLY A 44 10.37 -4.84 -3.91
C GLY A 44 10.77 -3.41 -3.54
N ARG A 45 10.11 -2.82 -2.54
CA ARG A 45 10.42 -1.47 -2.04
C ARG A 45 11.48 -1.47 -0.93
N THR A 46 12.24 -0.38 -0.82
CA THR A 46 13.10 -0.08 0.33
C THR A 46 12.25 0.30 1.55
N ALA A 47 12.84 0.28 2.75
CA ALA A 47 12.16 0.74 3.97
C ALA A 47 11.67 2.20 3.83
N MET A 48 12.46 3.08 3.20
CA MET A 48 12.12 4.49 3.01
C MET A 48 10.94 4.68 2.07
N GLU A 49 10.90 3.97 0.94
CA GLU A 49 9.77 4.02 0.00
C GLU A 49 8.48 3.47 0.63
N VAL A 50 8.59 2.46 1.51
CA VAL A 50 7.43 1.95 2.25
C VAL A 50 6.91 2.99 3.23
N ALA A 51 7.78 3.61 4.03
CA ALA A 51 7.40 4.61 5.03
C ALA A 51 6.85 5.89 4.40
N ASN A 52 7.42 6.33 3.28
CA ASN A 52 7.08 7.60 2.65
C ASN A 52 6.04 7.50 1.53
N TRP A 53 5.53 6.30 1.21
CA TRP A 53 4.67 6.07 0.05
C TRP A 53 3.53 7.09 -0.11
N VAL A 54 2.88 7.45 1.01
CA VAL A 54 1.74 8.39 1.01
C VAL A 54 2.13 9.84 0.75
N PHE A 55 3.40 10.18 0.97
CA PHE A 55 3.95 11.52 0.75
C PHE A 55 4.65 11.65 -0.62
N MET A 56 4.89 10.53 -1.30
CA MET A 56 5.53 10.53 -2.61
C MET A 56 4.63 11.14 -3.68
N THR A 57 5.24 11.89 -4.61
CA THR A 57 4.60 12.39 -5.81
C THR A 57 4.23 11.25 -6.76
N GLU A 58 3.38 11.52 -7.75
CA GLU A 58 3.02 10.50 -8.75
C GLU A 58 4.21 10.13 -9.64
N GLU A 59 5.13 11.05 -9.87
CA GLU A 59 6.40 10.82 -10.56
C GLU A 59 7.27 9.83 -9.77
N GLU A 60 7.47 10.09 -8.48
CA GLU A 60 8.26 9.22 -7.59
C GLU A 60 7.64 7.82 -7.49
N LYS A 61 6.32 7.73 -7.32
CA LYS A 61 5.61 6.44 -7.31
C LYS A 61 5.79 5.69 -8.63
N ARG A 62 5.77 6.39 -9.76
CA ARG A 62 5.97 5.79 -11.10
C ARG A 62 7.39 5.26 -11.27
N GLU A 63 8.40 5.95 -10.75
CA GLU A 63 9.79 5.46 -10.75
C GLU A 63 9.92 4.18 -9.92
N VAL A 64 9.35 4.17 -8.71
CA VAL A 64 9.32 2.97 -7.85
C VAL A 64 8.64 1.83 -8.58
N TRP A 65 7.46 2.06 -9.18
CA TRP A 65 6.75 1.05 -9.96
C TRP A 65 7.54 0.49 -11.14
N THR A 66 8.24 1.37 -11.86
CA THR A 66 9.09 0.97 -13.00
C THR A 66 10.22 0.05 -12.54
N ARG A 67 10.90 0.44 -11.46
CA ARG A 67 11.99 -0.34 -10.85
C ARG A 67 11.53 -1.71 -10.35
N ILE A 68 10.46 -1.76 -9.55
CA ILE A 68 10.01 -3.03 -8.94
C ILE A 68 9.42 -4.00 -9.97
N LYS A 69 8.72 -3.49 -11.01
CA LYS A 69 8.23 -4.34 -12.10
C LYS A 69 9.36 -4.95 -12.91
N ALA A 70 10.40 -4.17 -13.22
CA ALA A 70 11.59 -4.67 -13.90
C ALA A 70 12.31 -5.79 -13.09
N GLN A 71 12.17 -5.78 -11.77
CA GLN A 71 12.74 -6.78 -10.86
C GLN A 71 11.81 -8.00 -10.61
N GLY A 72 10.59 -8.00 -11.18
CA GLY A 72 9.64 -9.10 -11.03
C GLY A 72 8.86 -9.09 -9.71
N TYR A 73 8.63 -7.90 -9.14
CA TYR A 73 7.75 -7.68 -8.00
C TYR A 73 6.39 -7.11 -8.46
N PRO A 74 5.34 -7.18 -7.62
CA PRO A 74 5.28 -7.82 -6.31
C PRO A 74 5.18 -9.35 -6.40
N ARG A 75 5.84 -10.06 -5.49
CA ARG A 75 5.72 -11.52 -5.36
C ARG A 75 4.71 -11.82 -4.26
N ARG A 76 3.56 -12.35 -4.65
CA ARG A 76 2.55 -12.84 -3.69
C ARG A 76 2.97 -14.25 -3.30
N ASN A 77 3.20 -14.49 -2.01
CA ASN A 77 3.44 -15.84 -1.52
C ASN A 77 2.29 -16.73 -1.97
N ASN A 78 2.62 -17.87 -2.57
CA ASN A 78 1.69 -18.97 -2.86
C ASN A 78 1.73 -19.97 -1.71
#